data_AF-A0A435FGM5-F1
#
_entry.id   AF-A0A435FGM5-F1
#
_cell.length_a   1.000
_cell.length_b   1.000
_cell.length_c   1.000
_cell.angle_alpha   90.00
_cell.angle_beta   90.00
_cell.angle_gamma   90.00
#
_symmetry.space_group_name_H-M   'P 1'
#
loop_
_entity.id
_entity.type
_entity.pdbx_description
1 polymer ?
#
loop_
_entity_poly.entity_id
_entity_poly.type
_entity_poly.pdbx_seq_one_letter_code
_entity_poly.pdbx_strand_id
1 'polypeptide(L)'
;MQPGAAAKNGRDVFFAIGIVIILAVLFLPIPAFLIDVGLAFSIALSVLILMVALWIQRPLDFSSFPTVLLIATMLRLSLNIATTRMILSHGNEGTHAAGYVIAGFSKLVMASDFVIGLIVFMILIVVNFIVITKGATRIAEVGARFTLDAIPGKQMSIDADLSAGMIDDKTAQLRRRELEEESSFFGSMDGASKFVRGDAIAGLIITAINIVGGIAIGYIRHGMGMGEAADVFIKLSVGDGLVTQIPALIVSLAAGLLVSKGGTRGSTNQ
;
A
#
# COMPACT_ATOMS: atom_id res chain seq x y z
N MET A 1 -4.12 -42.44 15.89
CA MET A 1 -4.49 -41.81 14.60
C MET A 1 -5.26 -40.53 14.92
N GLN A 2 -4.63 -39.37 14.76
CA GLN A 2 -5.22 -38.06 15.06
C GLN A 2 -6.04 -37.56 13.85
N PRO A 3 -7.30 -37.12 14.05
CA PRO A 3 -8.04 -36.36 13.04
C PRO A 3 -7.76 -34.86 13.24
N GLY A 4 -7.24 -34.17 12.21
CA GLY A 4 -6.97 -32.73 12.33
C GLY A 4 -6.48 -31.97 11.09
N ALA A 5 -6.34 -32.60 9.92
CA ALA A 5 -5.67 -31.98 8.77
C ALA A 5 -6.60 -31.35 7.70
N ALA A 6 -7.92 -31.25 7.92
CA ALA A 6 -8.85 -30.85 6.86
C ALA A 6 -9.21 -29.35 6.81
N ALA A 7 -8.98 -28.57 7.87
CA ALA A 7 -9.42 -27.16 7.93
C ALA A 7 -8.37 -26.11 7.51
N LYS A 8 -7.12 -26.52 7.25
CA LYS A 8 -6.02 -25.61 6.85
C LYS A 8 -5.97 -25.33 5.34
N ASN A 9 -6.42 -26.26 4.49
CA ASN A 9 -6.22 -26.15 3.03
C ASN A 9 -7.06 -25.07 2.33
N GLY A 10 -8.29 -24.79 2.78
CA GLY A 10 -9.18 -23.88 2.04
C GLY A 10 -8.73 -22.41 2.03
N ARG A 11 -8.13 -21.95 3.14
CA ARG A 11 -7.72 -20.55 3.30
C ARG A 11 -6.42 -20.25 2.54
N ASP A 12 -5.48 -21.19 2.59
CA ASP A 12 -4.21 -21.09 1.87
C ASP A 12 -4.45 -21.18 0.35
N VAL A 13 -5.40 -22.02 -0.08
CA VAL A 13 -5.82 -22.08 -1.49
C VAL A 13 -6.51 -20.80 -1.94
N PHE A 14 -7.43 -20.25 -1.15
CA PHE A 14 -8.08 -18.96 -1.48
C PHE A 14 -7.05 -17.83 -1.59
N PHE A 15 -6.09 -17.80 -0.66
CA PHE A 15 -4.99 -16.85 -0.65
C PHE A 15 -4.09 -16.97 -1.90
N ALA A 16 -3.70 -18.20 -2.26
CA ALA A 16 -2.90 -18.46 -3.45
C ALA A 16 -3.65 -18.08 -4.74
N ILE A 17 -4.94 -18.39 -4.83
CA ILE A 17 -5.79 -17.98 -5.96
C ILE A 17 -5.85 -16.45 -6.05
N GLY A 18 -6.01 -15.76 -4.92
CA GLY A 18 -6.01 -14.30 -4.88
C GLY A 18 -4.72 -13.70 -5.44
N ILE A 19 -3.56 -14.24 -5.06
CA ILE A 19 -2.26 -13.82 -5.60
C ILE A 19 -2.17 -14.10 -7.11
N VAL A 20 -2.59 -15.30 -7.56
CA VAL A 20 -2.58 -15.64 -8.97
C VAL A 20 -3.48 -14.71 -9.79
N ILE A 21 -4.64 -14.31 -9.26
CA ILE A 21 -5.51 -13.33 -9.91
C ILE A 21 -4.82 -11.97 -10.02
N ILE A 22 -4.19 -11.48 -8.94
CA ILE A 22 -3.40 -10.23 -8.96
C ILE A 22 -2.28 -10.31 -10.01
N LEU A 23 -1.61 -11.45 -10.12
CA LEU A 23 -0.57 -11.67 -11.13
C LEU A 23 -1.14 -11.77 -12.55
N ALA A 24 -2.31 -12.37 -12.74
CA ALA A 24 -2.97 -12.47 -14.04
C ALA A 24 -3.40 -11.08 -14.55
N VAL A 25 -3.80 -10.18 -13.66
CA VAL A 25 -4.18 -8.80 -13.98
C VAL A 25 -3.08 -8.03 -14.71
N LEU A 26 -1.81 -8.34 -14.43
CA LEU A 26 -0.66 -7.73 -15.11
C LEU A 26 -0.60 -8.07 -16.60
N PHE A 27 -0.95 -9.29 -16.99
CA PHE A 27 -0.75 -9.78 -18.36
C PHE A 27 -2.03 -9.78 -19.19
N LEU A 28 -3.18 -9.96 -18.56
CA LEU A 28 -4.46 -10.12 -19.28
C LEU A 28 -5.14 -8.76 -19.53
N PRO A 29 -5.68 -8.50 -20.74
CA PRO A 29 -6.58 -7.38 -20.98
C PRO A 29 -7.85 -7.52 -20.11
N ILE A 30 -8.13 -6.50 -19.30
CA ILE A 30 -9.28 -6.46 -18.40
C ILE A 30 -10.25 -5.37 -18.88
N PRO A 31 -11.56 -5.63 -18.90
CA PRO A 31 -12.55 -4.60 -19.23
C PRO A 31 -12.61 -3.49 -18.16
N ALA A 32 -12.97 -2.28 -18.58
CA ALA A 32 -13.04 -1.08 -17.73
C ALA A 32 -13.84 -1.27 -16.43
N PHE A 33 -14.96 -2.00 -16.50
CA PHE A 33 -15.79 -2.29 -15.32
C PHE A 33 -15.04 -3.03 -14.21
N LEU A 34 -14.25 -4.05 -14.57
CA LEU A 34 -13.48 -4.84 -13.59
C LEU A 34 -12.34 -4.01 -12.98
N ILE A 35 -11.77 -3.08 -13.75
CA ILE A 35 -10.79 -2.12 -13.24
C ILE A 35 -11.45 -1.18 -12.23
N ASP A 36 -12.61 -0.60 -12.55
CA ASP A 36 -13.34 0.27 -11.62
C ASP A 36 -13.67 -0.43 -10.30
N VAL A 37 -14.15 -1.68 -10.36
CA VAL A 37 -14.40 -2.50 -9.17
C VAL A 37 -13.10 -2.74 -8.39
N GLY A 38 -12.00 -3.06 -9.08
CA GLY A 38 -10.69 -3.26 -8.46
C GLY A 38 -10.16 -2.00 -7.77
N LEU A 39 -10.27 -0.83 -8.40
CA LEU A 39 -9.86 0.45 -7.85
C LEU A 39 -10.71 0.83 -6.63
N ALA A 40 -12.04 0.67 -6.72
CA ALA A 40 -12.95 0.89 -5.59
C ALA A 40 -12.62 -0.06 -4.42
N PHE A 41 -12.36 -1.34 -4.71
CA PHE A 41 -11.94 -2.31 -3.71
C PHE A 41 -10.60 -1.96 -3.08
N SER A 42 -9.62 -1.49 -3.86
CA SER A 42 -8.33 -1.02 -3.34
C SER A 42 -8.49 0.16 -2.38
N ILE A 43 -9.38 1.12 -2.69
CA ILE A 43 -9.69 2.24 -1.80
C ILE A 43 -10.36 1.71 -0.52
N ALA A 44 -11.41 0.90 -0.64
CA ALA A 44 -12.11 0.34 0.51
C ALA A 44 -11.18 -0.47 1.42
N LEU A 45 -10.30 -1.29 0.84
CA LEU A 45 -9.31 -2.08 1.56
C LEU A 45 -8.32 -1.18 2.31
N SER A 46 -7.84 -0.10 1.69
CA SER A 46 -6.95 0.85 2.37
C SER A 46 -7.61 1.50 3.59
N VAL A 47 -8.86 1.94 3.45
CA VAL A 47 -9.63 2.54 4.55
C VAL A 47 -9.86 1.52 5.66
N LEU A 48 -10.18 0.28 5.31
CA LEU A 48 -10.34 -0.81 6.27
C LEU A 48 -9.04 -1.04 7.06
N ILE A 49 -7.89 -1.12 6.38
CA ILE A 49 -6.58 -1.27 7.03
C ILE A 49 -6.32 -0.12 8.01
N LEU A 50 -6.61 1.12 7.61
CA LEU A 50 -6.44 2.29 8.49
C LEU A 50 -7.36 2.23 9.71
N MET A 51 -8.64 1.88 9.52
CA MET A 51 -9.60 1.75 10.63
C MET A 51 -9.13 0.71 11.65
N VAL A 52 -8.68 -0.46 11.18
CA VAL A 52 -8.14 -1.50 12.07
C VAL A 52 -6.90 -0.99 12.81
N ALA A 53 -5.97 -0.32 12.12
CA ALA A 53 -4.75 0.21 12.73
C ALA A 53 -5.04 1.31 13.80
N LEU A 54 -6.08 2.12 13.60
CA LEU A 54 -6.49 3.15 14.56
C LEU A 54 -7.04 2.56 15.86
N TRP A 55 -7.84 1.50 15.76
CA TRP A 55 -8.54 0.91 16.91
C TRP A 55 -7.68 -0.05 17.72
N ILE A 56 -6.61 -0.58 17.14
CA ILE A 56 -5.82 -1.61 17.81
C ILE A 56 -4.93 -1.04 18.93
N GLN A 57 -4.84 -1.77 20.04
CA GLN A 57 -4.07 -1.35 21.21
C GLN A 57 -2.65 -1.93 21.23
N ARG A 58 -2.47 -3.17 20.76
CA ARG A 58 -1.14 -3.79 20.61
C ARG A 58 -0.87 -4.06 19.13
N PRO A 59 0.31 -3.72 18.59
CA PRO A 59 0.64 -4.06 17.20
C PRO A 59 0.50 -5.57 16.90
N LEU A 60 0.84 -6.41 17.88
CA LEU A 60 0.72 -7.87 17.81
C LEU A 60 -0.72 -8.39 17.63
N ASP A 61 -1.73 -7.63 18.07
CA ASP A 61 -3.13 -8.01 17.87
C ASP A 61 -3.50 -8.01 16.37
N PHE A 62 -2.72 -7.33 15.53
CA PHE A 62 -2.80 -7.40 14.07
C PHE A 62 -1.53 -8.02 13.47
N SER A 63 -1.16 -9.19 13.96
CA SER A 63 -0.01 -9.97 13.46
C SER A 63 -0.02 -10.24 11.94
N SER A 64 -1.20 -10.23 11.31
CA SER A 64 -1.34 -10.38 9.85
C SER A 64 -1.13 -9.08 9.04
N PHE A 65 -0.90 -7.94 9.69
CA PHE A 65 -0.76 -6.64 9.02
C PHE A 65 0.33 -6.62 7.93
N PRO A 66 1.56 -7.14 8.14
CA PRO A 66 2.61 -7.09 7.12
C PRO A 66 2.20 -7.81 5.84
N THR A 67 1.54 -8.97 5.99
CA THR A 67 1.04 -9.77 4.87
C THR A 67 -0.09 -9.05 4.13
N VAL A 68 -1.03 -8.44 4.86
CA VAL A 68 -2.10 -7.63 4.27
C VAL A 68 -1.54 -6.43 3.53
N LEU A 69 -0.49 -5.78 4.07
CA LEU A 69 0.22 -4.67 3.44
C LEU A 69 0.80 -5.09 2.09
N LEU A 70 1.53 -6.21 2.05
CA LEU A 70 2.11 -6.75 0.82
C LEU A 70 1.05 -7.04 -0.25
N ILE A 71 -0.06 -7.67 0.12
CA ILE A 71 -1.14 -7.98 -0.83
C ILE A 71 -1.82 -6.71 -1.32
N ALA A 72 -2.14 -5.77 -0.43
CA ALA A 72 -2.77 -4.50 -0.81
C ALA A 72 -1.88 -3.72 -1.78
N THR A 73 -0.57 -3.72 -1.56
CA THR A 73 0.41 -3.10 -2.45
C THR A 73 0.52 -3.84 -3.79
N MET A 74 0.60 -5.17 -3.79
CA MET A 74 0.65 -5.96 -5.03
C MET A 74 -0.63 -5.77 -5.88
N LEU A 75 -1.79 -5.79 -5.23
CA LEU A 75 -3.08 -5.49 -5.88
C LEU A 75 -3.03 -4.11 -6.53
N ARG A 76 -2.60 -3.08 -5.79
CA ARG A 76 -2.51 -1.71 -6.33
C ARG A 76 -1.57 -1.62 -7.52
N LEU A 77 -0.37 -2.19 -7.42
CA LEU A 77 0.60 -2.19 -8.50
C LEU A 77 0.05 -2.89 -9.75
N SER A 78 -0.64 -4.03 -9.58
CA SER A 78 -1.29 -4.74 -10.68
C SER A 78 -2.38 -3.91 -11.35
N LEU A 79 -3.20 -3.22 -10.56
CA LEU A 79 -4.26 -2.35 -11.06
C LEU A 79 -3.67 -1.13 -11.78
N ASN A 80 -2.60 -0.53 -11.27
CA ASN A 80 -1.95 0.61 -11.89
C ASN A 80 -1.32 0.27 -13.26
N ILE A 81 -0.81 -0.95 -13.41
CA ILE A 81 -0.31 -1.45 -14.69
C ILE A 81 -1.48 -1.73 -15.65
N ALA A 82 -2.58 -2.30 -15.15
CA ALA A 82 -3.78 -2.56 -15.95
C ALA A 82 -4.44 -1.25 -16.43
N THR A 83 -4.55 -0.23 -15.58
CA THR A 83 -5.08 1.10 -15.92
C THR A 83 -4.17 1.82 -16.90
N THR A 84 -2.85 1.79 -16.69
CA THR A 84 -1.86 2.33 -17.63
C THR A 84 -2.03 1.76 -19.03
N ARG A 85 -2.11 0.42 -19.15
CA ARG A 85 -2.35 -0.21 -20.44
C ARG A 85 -3.67 0.27 -21.06
N MET A 86 -4.74 0.36 -20.28
CA MET A 86 -6.04 0.84 -20.75
C MET A 86 -5.98 2.29 -21.25
N ILE A 87 -5.34 3.18 -20.49
CA ILE A 87 -5.14 4.59 -20.86
C ILE A 87 -4.35 4.69 -22.17
N LEU A 88 -3.25 3.94 -22.31
CA LEU A 88 -2.42 4.00 -23.52
C LEU A 88 -3.05 3.34 -24.75
N SER A 89 -4.00 2.41 -24.57
CA SER A 89 -4.63 1.67 -25.67
C SER A 89 -5.96 2.25 -26.13
N HIS A 90 -6.76 2.79 -25.20
CA HIS A 90 -8.10 3.29 -25.47
C HIS A 90 -8.27 4.78 -25.09
N GLY A 91 -7.21 5.45 -24.64
CA GLY A 91 -7.29 6.87 -24.23
C GLY A 91 -7.78 7.81 -25.34
N ASN A 92 -7.60 7.43 -26.61
CA ASN A 92 -8.12 8.16 -27.77
C ASN A 92 -9.66 8.16 -27.87
N GLU A 93 -10.35 7.23 -27.19
CA GLU A 93 -11.82 7.16 -27.16
C GLU A 93 -12.44 8.14 -26.13
N GLY A 94 -11.59 8.89 -25.41
CA GLY A 94 -11.98 9.92 -24.45
C GLY A 94 -11.80 9.52 -22.99
N THR A 95 -12.21 10.39 -22.08
CA THR A 95 -11.92 10.26 -20.64
C THR A 95 -12.64 9.07 -19.96
N HIS A 96 -13.74 8.57 -20.54
CA HIS A 96 -14.47 7.41 -20.02
C HIS A 96 -13.86 6.06 -20.43
N ALA A 97 -12.95 6.05 -21.41
CA ALA A 97 -12.35 4.83 -21.92
C ALA A 97 -11.44 4.13 -20.90
N ALA A 98 -10.94 4.88 -19.90
CA ALA A 98 -10.11 4.37 -18.82
C ALA A 98 -10.90 3.90 -17.58
N GLY A 99 -12.24 3.93 -17.62
CA GLY A 99 -13.10 3.62 -16.47
C GLY A 99 -13.71 4.87 -15.82
N TYR A 100 -14.84 4.68 -15.16
CA TYR A 100 -15.62 5.76 -14.53
C TYR A 100 -14.94 6.30 -13.28
N VAL A 101 -14.19 5.48 -12.55
CA VAL A 101 -13.47 5.92 -11.35
C VAL A 101 -12.39 6.92 -11.73
N ILE A 102 -11.53 6.58 -12.70
CA ILE A 102 -10.46 7.46 -13.18
C ILE A 102 -11.03 8.75 -13.76
N ALA A 103 -12.08 8.67 -14.59
CA ALA A 103 -12.76 9.83 -15.13
C ALA A 103 -13.32 10.74 -14.03
N GLY A 104 -13.92 10.16 -12.99
CA GLY A 104 -14.47 10.87 -11.84
C GLY A 104 -13.40 11.63 -11.05
N PHE A 105 -12.28 10.98 -10.74
CA PHE A 105 -11.17 11.62 -10.03
C PHE A 105 -10.46 12.68 -10.87
N SER A 106 -10.33 12.45 -12.18
CA SER A 106 -9.82 13.46 -13.12
C SER A 106 -10.70 14.71 -13.10
N LYS A 107 -12.03 14.54 -13.22
CA LYS A 107 -13.00 15.64 -13.17
C LYS A 107 -12.97 16.38 -11.82
N LEU A 108 -12.77 15.66 -10.72
CA LEU A 108 -12.70 16.24 -9.38
C LEU A 108 -11.55 17.25 -9.25
N VAL A 109 -10.37 16.92 -9.80
CA VAL A 109 -9.18 17.77 -9.67
C VAL A 109 -9.06 18.78 -10.81
N MET A 110 -9.48 18.43 -12.03
CA MET A 110 -9.34 19.31 -13.20
C MET A 110 -10.51 20.26 -13.39
N ALA A 111 -11.60 20.11 -12.64
CA ALA A 111 -12.74 21.02 -12.53
C ALA A 111 -13.03 21.81 -13.83
N SER A 112 -13.11 23.14 -13.77
CA SER A 112 -13.32 24.02 -14.93
C SER A 112 -12.02 24.57 -15.54
N ASP A 113 -10.85 24.29 -14.96
CA ASP A 113 -9.57 24.83 -15.40
C ASP A 113 -8.47 23.76 -15.40
N PHE A 114 -8.05 23.37 -16.60
CA PHE A 114 -7.03 22.36 -16.83
C PHE A 114 -5.68 22.72 -16.21
N VAL A 115 -5.27 23.99 -16.29
CA VAL A 115 -3.95 24.45 -15.82
C VAL A 115 -3.91 24.42 -14.30
N ILE A 116 -4.97 24.92 -13.64
CA ILE A 116 -5.10 24.86 -12.19
C ILE A 116 -5.09 23.40 -11.73
N GLY A 117 -5.86 22.52 -12.39
CA GLY A 117 -5.89 21.10 -12.08
C GLY A 117 -4.52 20.43 -12.18
N LEU A 118 -3.75 20.76 -13.22
CA LEU A 118 -2.39 20.25 -13.40
C LEU A 118 -1.44 20.73 -12.28
N ILE A 119 -1.52 22.01 -11.89
CA ILE A 119 -0.70 22.56 -10.80
C ILE A 119 -1.04 21.87 -9.47
N VAL A 120 -2.33 21.73 -9.16
CA VAL A 120 -2.80 21.04 -7.95
C VAL A 120 -2.31 19.60 -7.94
N PHE A 121 -2.41 18.88 -9.06
CA PHE A 121 -1.90 17.52 -9.19
C PHE A 121 -0.39 17.43 -8.94
N MET A 122 0.40 18.34 -9.50
CA MET A 122 1.86 18.38 -9.26
C MET A 122 2.19 18.61 -7.78
N ILE A 123 1.46 19.50 -7.10
CA ILE A 123 1.60 19.70 -5.66
C ILE A 123 1.25 18.42 -4.90
N LEU A 124 0.16 17.74 -5.26
CA LEU A 124 -0.26 16.49 -4.63
C LEU A 124 0.79 15.39 -4.79
N ILE A 125 1.35 15.22 -5.99
CA ILE A 125 2.46 14.27 -6.22
C ILE A 125 3.65 14.58 -5.31
N VAL A 126 4.06 15.86 -5.25
CA VAL A 126 5.22 16.28 -4.47
C VAL A 126 5.00 16.03 -2.98
N VAL A 127 3.84 16.43 -2.44
CA VAL A 127 3.49 16.22 -1.03
C VAL A 127 3.38 14.72 -0.72
N ASN A 128 2.69 13.96 -1.57
CA ASN A 128 2.53 12.52 -1.40
C ASN A 128 3.90 11.83 -1.32
N PHE A 129 4.78 12.08 -2.28
CA PHE A 129 6.07 11.40 -2.35
C PHE A 129 7.08 11.91 -1.30
N ILE A 130 7.31 13.23 -1.23
CA ILE A 130 8.37 13.81 -0.38
C ILE A 130 7.98 13.78 1.09
N VAL A 131 6.75 14.13 1.42
CA VAL A 131 6.34 14.28 2.82
C VAL A 131 5.79 12.97 3.35
N ILE A 132 4.81 12.39 2.65
CA ILE A 132 4.03 11.28 3.21
C ILE A 132 4.75 9.96 3.02
N THR A 133 5.04 9.53 1.79
CA THR A 133 5.69 8.24 1.55
C THR A 133 7.05 8.18 2.22
N LYS A 134 7.95 9.13 1.91
CA LYS A 134 9.28 9.14 2.53
C LYS A 134 9.21 9.29 4.05
N GLY A 135 8.32 10.13 4.58
CA GLY A 135 8.16 10.32 6.01
C GLY A 135 7.64 9.07 6.72
N ALA A 136 6.54 8.50 6.23
CA ALA A 136 5.92 7.30 6.78
C ALA A 136 6.82 6.07 6.67
N THR A 137 7.50 5.87 5.54
CA THR A 137 8.47 4.77 5.41
C THR A 137 9.61 4.94 6.40
N ARG A 138 10.15 6.16 6.57
CA ARG A 138 11.22 6.40 7.54
C ARG A 138 10.76 6.10 8.97
N ILE A 139 9.56 6.52 9.35
CA ILE A 139 9.00 6.23 10.67
C ILE A 139 8.82 4.72 10.86
N ALA A 140 8.32 4.01 9.86
CA ALA A 140 8.14 2.56 9.93
C ALA A 140 9.47 1.79 9.99
N GLU A 141 10.43 2.12 9.13
CA GLU A 141 11.77 1.50 9.06
C GLU A 141 12.57 1.76 10.34
N VAL A 142 12.65 3.02 10.76
CA VAL A 142 13.42 3.40 11.95
C VAL A 142 12.74 2.89 13.22
N GLY A 143 11.41 2.97 13.30
CA GLY A 143 10.65 2.46 14.43
C GLY A 143 10.78 0.95 14.58
N ALA A 144 10.64 0.19 13.48
CA ALA A 144 10.84 -1.26 13.50
C ALA A 144 12.28 -1.62 13.92
N ARG A 145 13.27 -0.90 13.39
CA ARG A 145 14.67 -1.13 13.76
C ARG A 145 14.95 -0.87 15.23
N PHE A 146 14.46 0.24 15.78
CA PHE A 146 14.62 0.52 17.22
C PHE A 146 13.94 -0.53 18.10
N THR A 147 12.75 -1.00 17.71
CA THR A 147 12.08 -2.08 18.44
C THR A 147 12.85 -3.39 18.36
N LEU A 148 13.42 -3.73 17.20
CA LEU A 148 14.27 -4.91 17.02
C LEU A 148 15.59 -4.81 17.82
N ASP A 149 16.22 -3.64 17.84
CA ASP A 149 17.47 -3.42 18.61
C ASP A 149 17.23 -3.52 20.13
N ALA A 150 16.00 -3.30 20.60
CA ALA A 150 15.62 -3.43 22.02
C ALA A 150 15.36 -4.88 22.47
N ILE A 151 15.27 -5.85 21.54
CA ILE A 151 14.92 -7.25 21.84
C ILE A 151 15.93 -7.94 22.76
N PRO A 152 17.26 -7.86 22.53
CA PRO A 152 18.24 -8.46 23.44
C PRO A 152 18.14 -7.89 24.86
N GLY A 153 17.89 -6.59 25.00
CA GLY A 153 17.71 -5.94 26.31
C GLY A 153 16.47 -6.47 27.04
N LYS A 154 15.34 -6.62 26.33
CA LYS A 154 14.14 -7.25 26.88
C LYS A 154 14.37 -8.72 27.25
N GLN A 155 15.12 -9.51 26.46
CA GLN A 155 15.49 -10.89 26.82
C GLN A 155 16.33 -10.93 28.09
N MET A 156 17.37 -10.08 28.19
CA MET A 156 18.20 -9.99 29.39
C MET A 156 17.38 -9.60 30.62
N SER A 157 16.39 -8.72 30.49
CA SER A 157 15.49 -8.40 31.62
C SER A 157 14.64 -9.59 32.07
N ILE A 158 14.18 -10.44 31.15
CA ILE A 158 13.43 -11.66 31.49
C ILE A 158 14.34 -12.64 32.25
N ASP A 159 15.58 -12.78 31.79
CA ASP A 159 16.56 -13.68 32.41
C ASP A 159 16.98 -13.19 33.80
N ALA A 160 17.12 -11.87 33.97
CA ALA A 160 17.38 -11.24 35.26
C ALA A 160 16.20 -11.42 36.22
N ASP A 161 14.97 -11.18 35.77
CA ASP A 161 13.75 -11.38 36.57
C ASP A 161 13.61 -12.85 37.03
N LEU A 162 13.89 -13.81 36.14
CA LEU A 162 13.85 -15.24 36.47
C LEU A 162 14.93 -15.62 37.47
N SER A 163 16.16 -15.13 37.26
CA SER A 163 17.31 -15.39 38.16
C SER A 163 17.11 -14.75 39.54
N ALA A 164 16.42 -13.62 39.61
CA ALA A 164 16.05 -12.95 40.85
C ALA A 164 14.82 -13.57 41.54
N GLY A 165 14.16 -14.56 40.92
CA GLY A 165 12.96 -15.21 41.44
C GLY A 165 11.70 -14.32 41.40
N MET A 166 11.70 -13.23 40.63
CA MET A 166 10.55 -12.33 40.49
C MET A 166 9.47 -12.92 39.57
N ILE A 167 9.85 -13.83 38.67
CA ILE A 167 8.95 -14.56 37.76
C ILE A 167 9.26 -16.06 37.79
N ASP A 168 8.28 -16.90 37.44
CA ASP A 168 8.46 -18.34 37.28
C ASP A 168 8.88 -18.72 35.85
N ASP A 169 9.35 -19.96 35.68
CA ASP A 169 9.78 -20.49 34.37
C ASP A 169 8.66 -20.43 33.32
N LYS A 170 7.41 -20.65 33.73
CA LYS A 170 6.25 -20.60 32.82
C LYS A 170 6.00 -19.18 32.31
N THR A 171 6.06 -18.17 33.18
CA THR A 171 5.92 -16.77 32.80
C THR A 171 7.10 -16.31 31.96
N ALA A 172 8.33 -16.73 32.29
CA ALA A 172 9.52 -16.44 31.50
C ALA A 172 9.39 -17.00 30.07
N GLN A 173 8.92 -18.25 29.92
CA GLN A 173 8.69 -18.86 28.62
C GLN A 173 7.61 -18.14 27.81
N LEU A 174 6.51 -17.70 28.45
CA LEU A 174 5.45 -16.95 27.80
C LEU A 174 5.93 -15.57 27.31
N ARG A 175 6.67 -14.83 28.14
CA ARG A 175 7.27 -13.54 27.76
C ARG A 175 8.30 -13.68 26.62
N ARG A 176 9.12 -14.73 26.64
CA ARG A 176 10.07 -15.02 25.54
C ARG A 176 9.35 -15.29 24.23
N ARG A 177 8.22 -16.02 24.26
CA ARG A 177 7.40 -16.27 23.09
C ARG A 177 6.75 -15.00 22.54
N GLU A 178 6.19 -14.15 23.41
CA GLU A 178 5.65 -12.84 22.98
C GLU A 178 6.73 -11.98 22.31
N LEU A 179 7.96 -12.02 22.83
CA LEU A 179 9.10 -11.30 22.29
C LEU A 179 9.59 -11.87 20.95
N GLU A 180 9.50 -13.18 20.74
CA GLU A 180 9.74 -13.83 19.44
C GLU A 180 8.69 -13.41 18.41
N GLU A 181 7.41 -13.36 18.79
CA GLU A 181 6.32 -12.87 17.96
C GLU A 181 6.50 -11.38 17.61
N GLU A 182 6.96 -10.56 18.56
CA GLU A 182 7.33 -9.15 18.35
C GLU A 182 8.47 -9.02 17.33
N SER A 183 9.53 -9.82 17.48
CA SER A 183 10.66 -9.86 16.54
C SER A 183 10.21 -10.18 15.11
N SER A 184 9.42 -11.24 14.96
CA SER A 184 8.92 -11.70 13.67
C SER A 184 8.01 -10.65 13.00
N PHE A 185 7.14 -10.01 13.79
CA PHE A 185 6.25 -8.95 13.33
C PHE A 185 7.04 -7.74 12.81
N PHE A 186 7.95 -7.18 13.61
CA PHE A 186 8.71 -5.99 13.21
C PHE A 186 9.72 -6.28 12.08
N GLY A 187 10.28 -7.49 12.03
CA GLY A 187 11.10 -7.94 10.90
C GLY A 187 10.30 -8.01 9.60
N SER A 188 9.09 -8.58 9.64
CA SER A 188 8.19 -8.64 8.49
C SER A 188 7.68 -7.25 8.07
N MET A 189 7.44 -6.36 9.05
CA MET A 189 7.04 -4.97 8.82
C MET A 189 8.12 -4.16 8.10
N ASP A 190 9.40 -4.29 8.48
CA ASP A 190 10.51 -3.63 7.80
C ASP A 190 10.57 -4.03 6.32
N GLY A 191 10.45 -5.34 6.04
CA GLY A 191 10.37 -5.85 4.67
C GLY A 191 9.18 -5.29 3.89
N ALA A 192 7.98 -5.38 4.44
CA ALA A 192 6.76 -4.90 3.78
C ALA A 192 6.78 -3.38 3.54
N SER A 193 7.37 -2.59 4.45
CA SER A 193 7.50 -1.14 4.31
C SER A 193 8.41 -0.73 3.14
N LYS A 194 9.45 -1.51 2.86
CA LYS A 194 10.31 -1.31 1.67
C LYS A 194 9.55 -1.55 0.36
N PHE A 195 8.65 -2.53 0.33
CA PHE A 195 7.76 -2.76 -0.81
C PHE A 195 6.82 -1.58 -1.07
N VAL A 196 6.21 -1.02 -0.01
CA VAL A 196 5.33 0.17 -0.13
C VAL A 196 6.11 1.38 -0.67
N ARG A 197 7.37 1.57 -0.26
CA ARG A 197 8.23 2.62 -0.81
C ARG A 197 8.53 2.40 -2.29
N GLY A 198 8.80 1.16 -2.70
CA GLY A 198 9.03 0.79 -4.09
C GLY A 198 7.80 1.08 -4.96
N ASP A 199 6.61 0.74 -4.48
CA ASP A 199 5.32 1.01 -5.13
C ASP A 199 5.10 2.52 -5.37
N ALA A 200 5.36 3.36 -4.38
CA ALA A 200 5.21 4.81 -4.54
C ALA A 200 6.18 5.41 -5.58
N ILE A 201 7.40 4.90 -5.66
CA ILE A 201 8.36 5.29 -6.72
C ILE A 201 7.84 4.83 -8.09
N ALA A 202 7.36 3.58 -8.18
CA ALA A 202 6.81 3.02 -9.41
C ALA A 202 5.61 3.84 -9.91
N GLY A 203 4.68 4.24 -9.03
CA GLY A 203 3.52 5.05 -9.39
C GLY A 203 3.89 6.42 -9.99
N LEU A 204 4.95 7.06 -9.49
CA LEU A 204 5.46 8.32 -10.06
C LEU A 204 6.05 8.10 -11.46
N ILE A 205 6.82 7.03 -11.65
CA ILE A 205 7.37 6.64 -12.96
C ILE A 205 6.24 6.33 -13.94
N ILE A 206 5.24 5.55 -13.52
CA ILE A 206 4.09 5.15 -14.33
C ILE A 206 3.30 6.39 -14.77
N THR A 207 3.05 7.33 -13.85
CA THR A 207 2.38 8.60 -14.18
C THR A 207 3.15 9.37 -15.27
N ALA A 208 4.48 9.46 -15.16
CA ALA A 208 5.30 10.11 -16.17
C ALA A 208 5.25 9.39 -17.52
N ILE A 209 5.28 8.05 -17.52
CA ILE A 209 5.13 7.22 -18.72
C ILE A 209 3.74 7.43 -19.35
N ASN A 210 2.68 7.53 -18.56
CA ASN A 210 1.32 7.72 -19.06
C ASN A 210 1.17 9.09 -19.74
N ILE A 211 1.74 10.14 -19.17
CA ILE A 211 1.71 11.48 -19.77
C ILE A 211 2.53 11.49 -21.06
N VAL A 212 3.81 11.12 -21.01
CA VAL A 212 4.72 11.23 -22.17
C VAL A 212 4.36 10.22 -23.26
N GLY A 213 4.19 8.95 -22.87
CA GLY A 213 3.83 7.87 -23.78
C GLY A 213 2.43 8.03 -24.36
N GLY A 214 1.47 8.50 -23.55
CA GLY A 214 0.11 8.77 -23.99
C GLY A 214 0.06 9.87 -25.05
N ILE A 215 0.73 10.99 -24.83
CA ILE A 215 0.81 12.08 -25.81
C ILE A 215 1.49 11.61 -27.11
N ALA A 216 2.59 10.86 -27.00
CA ALA A 216 3.31 10.33 -28.16
C ALA A 216 2.44 9.35 -28.96
N ILE A 217 1.73 8.43 -28.30
CA ILE A 217 0.82 7.47 -28.95
C ILE A 217 -0.39 8.20 -29.55
N GLY A 218 -0.98 9.15 -28.84
CA GLY A 218 -2.09 9.97 -29.33
C GLY A 218 -1.75 10.73 -30.61
N TYR A 219 -0.58 11.38 -30.63
CA TYR A 219 -0.12 12.13 -31.80
C TYR A 219 0.30 11.23 -32.96
N ILE A 220 1.14 10.21 -32.70
CA ILE A 220 1.76 9.40 -33.76
C ILE A 220 0.83 8.31 -34.29
N ARG A 221 0.11 7.61 -33.40
CA ARG A 221 -0.70 6.43 -33.77
C ARG A 221 -2.18 6.75 -33.99
N HIS A 222 -2.73 7.70 -33.23
CA HIS A 222 -4.16 8.02 -33.30
C HIS A 222 -4.46 9.31 -34.10
N GLY A 223 -3.43 9.98 -34.61
CA GLY A 223 -3.59 11.17 -35.46
C GLY A 223 -4.23 12.37 -34.74
N MET A 224 -4.21 12.39 -33.40
CA MET A 224 -4.78 13.47 -32.60
C MET A 224 -3.90 14.72 -32.70
N GLY A 225 -4.52 15.90 -32.63
CA GLY A 225 -3.75 17.14 -32.50
C GLY A 225 -2.94 17.13 -31.20
N MET A 226 -1.70 17.65 -31.21
CA MET A 226 -0.81 17.61 -30.04
C MET A 226 -1.47 18.19 -28.76
N GLY A 227 -2.24 19.27 -28.90
CA GLY A 227 -2.98 19.86 -27.77
C GLY A 227 -4.15 19.00 -27.27
N GLU A 228 -4.82 18.29 -28.17
CA GLU A 228 -5.92 17.39 -27.83
C GLU A 228 -5.40 16.10 -27.16
N ALA A 229 -4.32 15.53 -27.69
CA ALA A 229 -3.63 14.41 -27.06
C ALA A 229 -3.12 14.80 -25.66
N ALA A 230 -2.53 15.99 -25.51
CA ALA A 230 -2.12 16.50 -24.20
C ALA A 230 -3.30 16.60 -23.24
N ASP A 231 -4.42 17.21 -23.65
CA ASP A 231 -5.58 17.37 -22.80
C ASP A 231 -6.15 16.02 -22.30
N VAL A 232 -6.34 15.07 -23.20
CA VAL A 232 -6.95 13.77 -22.87
C VAL A 232 -6.01 12.90 -22.03
N PHE A 233 -4.75 12.70 -22.46
CA PHE A 233 -3.84 11.81 -21.76
C PHE A 233 -3.34 12.40 -20.44
N ILE A 234 -3.20 13.72 -20.31
CA ILE A 234 -2.91 14.35 -19.02
C ILE A 234 -4.11 14.18 -18.07
N LYS A 235 -5.35 14.42 -18.53
CA LYS A 235 -6.56 14.21 -17.70
C LYS A 235 -6.64 12.79 -17.16
N LEU A 236 -6.45 11.79 -18.04
CA LEU A 236 -6.48 10.38 -17.66
C LEU A 236 -5.34 10.02 -16.70
N SER A 237 -4.11 10.49 -16.96
CA SER A 237 -2.95 10.24 -16.11
C SER A 237 -3.09 10.87 -14.72
N VAL A 238 -3.66 12.07 -14.65
CA VAL A 238 -3.97 12.76 -13.39
C VAL A 238 -4.99 11.95 -12.59
N GLY A 239 -6.08 11.53 -13.23
CA GLY A 239 -7.10 10.69 -12.59
C GLY A 239 -6.52 9.38 -12.04
N ASP A 240 -5.76 8.65 -12.85
CA ASP A 240 -5.12 7.40 -12.46
C ASP A 240 -4.11 7.59 -11.32
N GLY A 241 -3.27 8.62 -11.42
CA GLY A 241 -2.31 8.98 -10.37
C GLY A 241 -3.00 9.27 -9.04
N LEU A 242 -4.13 9.97 -9.05
CA LEU A 242 -4.87 10.27 -7.82
C LEU A 242 -5.53 9.03 -7.20
N VAL A 243 -6.19 8.22 -8.03
CA VAL A 243 -6.87 7.00 -7.58
C VAL A 243 -5.89 6.02 -6.95
N THR A 244 -4.66 5.95 -7.47
CA THR A 244 -3.63 5.06 -6.93
C THR A 244 -2.91 5.64 -5.72
N GLN A 245 -2.75 6.97 -5.64
CA GLN A 245 -2.08 7.62 -4.52
C GLN A 245 -2.89 7.64 -3.23
N ILE A 246 -4.21 7.79 -3.30
CA ILE A 246 -5.06 7.86 -2.09
C ILE A 246 -4.95 6.59 -1.24
N PRO A 247 -5.12 5.36 -1.78
CA PRO A 247 -4.88 4.13 -1.04
C PRO A 247 -3.46 4.03 -0.50
N ALA A 248 -2.45 4.47 -1.27
CA ALA A 248 -1.05 4.42 -0.87
C ALA A 248 -0.77 5.29 0.36
N LEU A 249 -1.34 6.49 0.39
CA LEU A 249 -1.27 7.42 1.52
C LEU A 249 -1.91 6.81 2.76
N ILE A 250 -3.14 6.31 2.63
CA ILE A 250 -3.92 5.73 3.74
C ILE A 250 -3.17 4.53 4.35
N VAL A 251 -2.65 3.65 3.51
CA VAL A 251 -1.89 2.47 3.94
C VAL A 251 -0.56 2.85 4.60
N SER A 252 0.16 3.83 4.05
CA SER A 252 1.41 4.33 4.62
C SER A 252 1.20 4.95 6.00
N LEU A 253 0.11 5.70 6.18
CA LEU A 253 -0.29 6.24 7.47
C LEU A 253 -0.63 5.13 8.47
N ALA A 254 -1.39 4.13 8.05
CA ALA A 254 -1.74 2.98 8.89
C ALA A 254 -0.49 2.23 9.40
N ALA A 255 0.49 2.01 8.51
CA ALA A 255 1.77 1.37 8.86
C ALA A 255 2.57 2.21 9.86
N GLY A 256 2.68 3.53 9.62
CA GLY A 256 3.37 4.45 10.53
C GLY A 256 2.72 4.52 11.92
N LEU A 257 1.39 4.56 11.99
CA LEU A 257 0.64 4.54 13.25
C LEU A 257 0.86 3.25 14.04
N LEU A 258 0.85 2.09 13.35
CA LEU A 258 1.00 0.79 13.98
C LEU A 258 2.40 0.60 14.58
N VAL A 259 3.46 1.02 13.87
CA VAL A 259 4.84 0.96 14.37
C VAL A 259 5.05 1.92 15.55
N SER A 260 4.49 3.14 15.48
CA SER A 260 4.61 4.13 16.56
C SER A 260 3.99 3.65 17.88
N LYS A 261 2.84 2.94 17.83
CA LYS A 261 2.20 2.34 19.02
C LYS A 261 3.03 1.23 19.68
N GLY A 262 3.95 0.59 18.96
CA GLY A 262 4.83 -0.44 19.51
C GLY A 262 5.95 0.12 20.40
N GLY A 263 6.43 1.32 20.09
CA GLY A 263 7.54 1.96 20.82
C GLY A 263 7.15 2.53 22.19
N THR A 264 5.87 2.85 22.42
CA THR A 264 5.43 3.57 23.63
C THR A 264 5.20 2.68 24.85
N ARG A 265 5.40 1.36 24.76
CA ARG A 265 5.27 0.46 25.92
C ARG A 265 6.47 0.49 26.90
N GLY A 266 7.50 1.31 26.65
CA GLY A 266 8.76 1.30 27.42
C GLY A 266 9.08 2.56 28.23
N SER A 267 8.37 3.68 28.06
CA SER A 267 8.69 4.89 28.83
C SER A 267 7.45 5.76 28.96
N THR A 268 6.79 5.71 30.11
CA THR A 268 6.24 6.84 30.90
C THR A 268 5.28 6.22 31.93
N ASN A 269 5.86 5.57 32.94
CA ASN A 269 5.31 5.59 34.28
C ASN A 269 6.43 6.16 35.16
N GLN A 270 6.60 7.48 35.04
CA GLN A 270 7.08 8.34 36.12
C GLN A 270 5.95 9.31 36.42
#